data_AF-A0AAJ0PIQ1-F1
#
_entry.id   AF-A0AAJ0PIQ1-F1
#
_cell.length_a   1.000
_cell.length_b   1.000
_cell.length_c   1.000
_cell.angle_alpha   90.00
_cell.angle_beta   90.00
_cell.angle_gamma   90.00
#
_symmetry.space_group_name_H-M   'P 1'
#
loop_
_entity.id
_entity.type
_entity.pdbx_description
1 polymer ?
#
loop_
_entity_poly.entity_id
_entity_poly.type
_entity_poly.pdbx_seq_one_letter_code
_entity_poly.pdbx_strand_id
1 'polypeptide(L)' 'MATVNSIATGDAVLQRLEKLISEKSALAWKMHNTLAFMAQALPEDEPTGLPVQNALDDMRRDMEQLAVSLQDLVHHARHA' A
#
# COMPACT_ATOMS: atom_id res chain seq x y z
N MET A 1 3.99 -26.96 -30.45
CA MET A 1 5.24 -26.55 -29.74
C MET A 1 5.17 -25.06 -29.37
N ALA A 2 4.29 -24.70 -28.43
CA ALA A 2 4.14 -23.33 -27.92
C ALA A 2 4.35 -23.27 -26.39
N THR A 3 5.14 -24.20 -25.84
CA THR A 3 5.01 -24.58 -24.43
C THR A 3 6.12 -24.05 -23.52
N VAL A 4 7.34 -23.79 -24.00
CA VAL A 4 8.44 -23.39 -23.10
C VAL A 4 8.61 -21.85 -23.04
N ASN A 5 8.59 -21.17 -24.19
CA ASN A 5 8.75 -19.71 -24.23
C ASN A 5 7.55 -18.95 -23.64
N SER A 6 6.33 -19.48 -23.78
CA SER A 6 5.11 -18.86 -23.21
C SER A 6 5.10 -18.92 -21.69
N ILE A 7 5.56 -20.03 -21.10
CA ILE A 7 5.61 -20.21 -19.64
C ILE A 7 6.67 -19.31 -19.02
N ALA A 8 7.87 -19.24 -19.61
CA ALA A 8 8.94 -18.36 -19.14
C ALA A 8 8.56 -16.86 -19.22
N THR A 9 7.76 -16.48 -20.23
CA THR A 9 7.27 -15.10 -20.37
C THR A 9 6.21 -14.76 -19.31
N GLY A 10 5.31 -15.70 -18.99
CA GLY A 10 4.30 -15.51 -17.95
C GLY A 10 4.92 -15.31 -16.56
N ASP A 11 5.92 -16.12 -16.21
CA ASP A 11 6.63 -16.02 -14.93
C ASP A 11 7.42 -14.70 -14.81
N ALA A 12 8.09 -14.28 -15.88
CA ALA A 12 8.80 -13.00 -15.91
C ALA A 12 7.86 -11.79 -15.77
N VAL A 13 6.64 -11.86 -16.30
CA VAL A 13 5.61 -10.82 -16.13
C VAL A 13 5.10 -10.79 -14.69
N LEU A 14 4.82 -11.96 -14.10
CA LEU A 14 4.37 -12.07 -12.72
C LEU A 14 5.40 -11.51 -11.74
N GLN A 15 6.68 -11.84 -11.93
CA GLN A 15 7.78 -11.30 -11.11
C GLN A 15 7.90 -9.78 -11.21
N ARG A 16 7.72 -9.20 -12.41
CA ARG A 16 7.73 -7.74 -12.59
C ARG A 16 6.53 -7.08 -11.91
N LEU A 17 5.35 -7.67 -12.01
CA LEU A 17 4.15 -7.18 -11.33
C LEU A 17 4.31 -7.23 -9.82
N GLU A 18 4.81 -8.34 -9.28
CA GLU A 18 5.09 -8.46 -7.86
C GLU A 18 6.05 -7.39 -7.36
N LYS A 19 7.14 -7.13 -8.10
CA LYS A 19 8.09 -6.08 -7.75
C LYS A 19 7.41 -4.72 -7.71
N LEU A 20 6.64 -4.39 -8.75
CA LEU A 20 5.91 -3.11 -8.82
C LEU A 20 4.91 -2.97 -7.66
N ILE A 21 4.14 -4.01 -7.37
CA ILE A 21 3.16 -3.99 -6.28
C ILE A 21 3.85 -3.86 -4.92
N SER A 22 4.97 -4.55 -4.71
CA SER A 22 5.79 -4.45 -3.49
C SER A 22 6.32 -3.02 -3.31
N GLU A 23 6.82 -2.39 -4.37
CA GLU A 23 7.28 -0.99 -4.33
C GLU A 23 6.13 -0.02 -3.97
N LYS A 24 4.92 -0.25 -4.50
CA LYS A 24 3.74 0.55 -4.16
C LYS A 24 3.25 0.32 -2.73
N SER A 25 3.26 -0.92 -2.25
CA SER A 25 2.93 -1.25 -0.87
C SER A 25 3.92 -0.59 0.10
N ALA A 26 5.22 -0.64 -0.20
CA ALA A 26 6.25 0.04 0.59
C ALA A 26 6.05 1.56 0.63
N LEU A 27 5.64 2.17 -0.49
CA LEU A 27 5.29 3.59 -0.53
C LEU A 27 4.08 3.92 0.35
N ALA A 28 3.02 3.10 0.29
CA ALA A 28 1.84 3.27 1.12
C ALA A 28 2.19 3.17 2.61
N TRP A 29 3.02 2.21 3.01
CA TRP A 29 3.56 2.12 4.39
C TRP A 29 4.37 3.34 4.80
N LYS A 30 5.19 3.89 3.90
CA LYS A 30 5.93 5.13 4.18
C LYS A 30 4.97 6.30 4.42
N MET A 31 3.92 6.43 3.62
CA MET A 31 2.90 7.47 3.79
C MET A 31 2.14 7.28 5.11
N HIS A 32 1.72 6.06 5.42
CA HIS A 32 1.11 5.71 6.72
C HIS A 32 1.98 6.18 7.90
N ASN A 33 3.27 5.83 7.91
CA ASN A 33 4.19 6.23 8.98
C ASN A 33 4.40 7.74 9.03
N THR A 34 4.44 8.40 7.87
CA THR A 34 4.57 9.86 7.80
C THR A 34 3.35 10.56 8.38
N LEU A 35 2.15 10.07 8.06
CA LEU A 35 0.89 10.60 8.59
C LEU A 35 0.80 10.37 10.11
N ALA A 36 1.23 9.20 10.60
CA ALA A 36 1.32 8.93 12.04
C ALA A 36 2.23 9.93 12.76
N PHE A 37 3.41 10.20 12.17
CA PHE A 37 4.35 11.17 12.70
C PHE A 37 3.76 12.59 12.71
N MET A 38 3.09 13.00 11.63
CA MET A 38 2.43 14.31 11.55
C MET A 38 1.31 14.45 12.60
N ALA A 39 0.46 13.44 12.75
CA ALA A 39 -0.63 13.45 13.72
C ALA A 39 -0.12 13.54 15.17
N GLN A 40 1.00 12.89 15.50
CA GLN A 40 1.64 12.98 16.82
C GLN A 40 2.31 14.33 17.09
N ALA A 41 2.70 15.06 16.04
CA ALA A 41 3.33 16.37 16.17
C ALA A 41 2.32 17.53 16.35
N LEU A 42 1.03 17.26 16.12
CA LEU A 42 -0.04 18.25 16.26
C LEU A 42 -0.68 18.19 17.66
N PRO A 43 -1.20 19.32 18.16
CA PRO A 43 -2.07 19.30 19.33
C PRO A 43 -3.35 18.52 19.02
N GLU A 44 -4.04 18.08 20.08
CA GLU A 44 -5.37 17.46 19.93
C GLU A 44 -6.35 18.42 19.26
N ASP A 45 -7.30 17.85 18.51
CA ASP A 45 -8.31 18.62 17.80
C ASP A 45 -9.25 19.35 18.78
N GLU A 46 -9.34 20.67 18.65
CA GLU A 46 -10.25 21.51 19.44
C GLU A 46 -11.71 21.36 18.97
N PRO A 47 -12.71 21.41 19.87
CA PRO A 47 -14.12 21.20 19.50
C PRO A 47 -14.68 22.18 18.47
N THR A 48 -14.14 23.39 18.40
CA THR A 48 -14.55 24.44 17.44
C THR A 48 -13.55 24.62 16.30
N GLY A 49 -12.46 23.85 16.31
CA GLY A 49 -11.39 23.91 15.32
C GLY A 49 -11.62 22.98 14.13
N LEU A 50 -10.73 23.04 13.15
CA LEU A 50 -10.69 22.03 12.10
C LEU A 50 -10.10 20.73 12.69
N PRO A 51 -10.71 19.56 12.43
CA PRO A 51 -10.26 18.29 12.98
C PRO A 51 -9.09 17.71 12.18
N VAL A 52 -7.93 18.39 12.23
CA VAL A 52 -6.76 18.09 11.41
C VAL A 52 -6.10 16.79 11.86
N GLN A 53 -6.00 16.54 13.16
CA GLN A 53 -5.42 15.30 13.69
C GLN A 53 -6.27 14.09 13.27
N ASN A 54 -7.58 14.17 13.45
CA ASN A 54 -8.51 13.12 13.02
C ASN A 54 -8.43 12.87 11.51
N ALA A 55 -8.39 13.93 10.70
CA ALA A 55 -8.27 13.78 9.25
C ALA A 55 -6.96 13.09 8.83
N LEU A 56 -5.85 13.40 9.50
CA LEU A 56 -4.57 12.71 9.27
C LEU A 56 -4.63 11.24 9.69
N ASP A 57 -5.30 10.93 10.79
CA ASP A 57 -5.48 9.55 11.25
C ASP A 57 -6.37 8.72 10.31
N ASP A 58 -7.41 9.32 9.74
CA ASP A 58 -8.24 8.66 8.72
C ASP A 58 -7.43 8.36 7.46
N MET A 59 -6.68 9.34 6.93
CA MET A 59 -5.78 9.11 5.79
C MET A 59 -4.71 8.05 6.11
N ARG A 60 -4.23 7.98 7.36
CA ARG A 60 -3.27 6.97 7.80
C ARG A 60 -3.88 5.56 7.72
N ARG A 61 -5.12 5.39 8.18
CA ARG A 61 -5.85 4.12 8.08
C ARG A 61 -6.09 3.71 6.62
N ASP A 62 -6.43 4.68 5.76
CA ASP A 62 -6.59 4.41 4.33
C ASP A 62 -5.30 3.92 3.67
N MET A 63 -4.14 4.50 4.06
CA MET A 63 -2.83 4.05 3.57
C MET A 63 -2.44 2.66 4.09
N GLU A 64 -2.83 2.32 5.32
CA GLU A 64 -2.66 0.95 5.85
C GLU A 64 -3.45 -0.05 5.02
N GLN A 65 -4.74 0.23 4.80
CA GLN A 65 -5.61 -0.63 4.01
C GLN A 65 -5.09 -0.79 2.58
N LEU A 66 -4.61 0.29 1.96
CA LEU A 66 -3.99 0.24 0.64
C LEU A 66 -2.74 -0.64 0.63
N ALA A 67 -1.86 -0.49 1.63
CA ALA A 67 -0.63 -1.26 1.71
C ALA A 67 -0.88 -2.77 1.83
N VAL A 68 -1.87 -3.15 2.65
CA VAL A 68 -2.32 -4.55 2.84
C VAL A 68 -2.97 -5.08 1.57
N SER A 69 -3.93 -4.35 1.00
CA SER A 69 -4.64 -4.76 -0.21
C SER A 69 -3.70 -5.02 -1.40
N LEU A 70 -2.63 -4.23 -1.51
CA LEU A 70 -1.59 -4.44 -2.52
C LEU A 70 -0.83 -5.76 -2.29
N GLN A 71 -0.48 -6.10 -1.04
CA GLN A 71 0.19 -7.37 -0.75
C GLN A 71 -0.75 -8.56 -0.99
N ASP A 72 -2.03 -8.43 -0.64
CA ASP A 72 -3.03 -9.45 -0.91
C ASP A 72 -3.21 -9.71 -2.41
N LEU A 73 -3.11 -8.68 -3.26
CA LEU A 73 -3.14 -8.87 -4.72
C LEU A 73 -1.98 -9.73 -5.22
N VAL A 74 -0.76 -9.55 -4.68
CA VAL A 74 0.38 -10.42 -5.01
C VAL A 74 0.12 -11.85 -4.55
N HIS A 75 -0.42 -12.01 -3.34
CA HIS A 75 -0.75 -13.33 -2.81
C HIS A 75 -1.77 -14.04 -3.71
N HIS A 76 -2.87 -13.39 -4.05
CA HIS A 76 -3.88 -13.95 -4.94
C HIS A 76 -3.32 -14.23 -6.34
N ALA A 77 -2.51 -13.34 -6.92
CA ALA A 77 -1.94 -13.54 -8.26
C ALA A 77 -0.97 -14.74 -8.33
N ARG A 78 -0.36 -15.13 -7.22
CA ARG A 78 0.53 -16.31 -7.13
C ARG A 78 -0.22 -17.63 -6.95
N HIS A 79 -1.43 -17.59 -6.41
CA HIS A 79 -2.20 -18.78 -6.01
C HIS A 79 -3.52 -18.95 -6.77
N ALA A 80 -3.81 -18.05 -7.72
CA ALA A 80 -4.90 -18.16 -8.70
C ALA A 80 -4.47 -18.97 -9.92
#